data_AF-A0A8H5GGR6-F1
#
_entry.id   AF-A0A8H5GGR6-F1
#
_cell.length_a   1.000
_cell.length_b   1.000
_cell.length_c   1.000
_cell.angle_alpha   90.00
_cell.angle_beta   90.00
_cell.angle_gamma   90.00
#
_symmetry.space_group_name_H-M   'P 1'
#
loop_
_entity.id
_entity.type
_entity.pdbx_description
1 polymer ?
#
loop_
_entity_poly.entity_id
_entity_poly.type
_entity_poly.pdbx_seq_one_letter_code
_entity_poly.pdbx_strand_id
1 'polypeptide(L)'
;MRDIEVGEELTAAYCSILDSAAERAKDLASDGIFGCGCGPSCSDPAVIKTGDERRAQFRSQPVIVFQSLAPSPDGEAPDAWVQPVHRRLQELEEEGVQACGEFSRALFQLVNIYSYLQDVEKVMMYAKKIKGVYRVEGKDFPAQFYSAKGIKRSPYYQMREMQKSVGGSMPAILMTFG
;
A
#
# COMPACT_ATOMS: atom_id res chain seq x y z
N MET A 1 8.60 1.96 8.30
CA MET A 1 8.85 3.09 9.23
C MET A 1 7.62 3.30 10.08
N ARG A 2 7.82 3.65 11.34
CA ARG A 2 6.75 3.84 12.34
C ARG A 2 7.06 5.05 13.20
N ASP A 3 6.07 5.50 13.95
CA ASP A 3 6.29 6.48 15.01
C ASP A 3 7.19 5.86 16.09
N ILE A 4 8.07 6.69 16.67
CA ILE A 4 9.09 6.30 17.63
C ILE A 4 8.99 7.23 18.83
N GLU A 5 8.87 6.65 20.03
CA GLU A 5 8.75 7.42 21.26
C GLU A 5 10.11 7.90 21.78
N VAL A 6 10.10 8.90 22.67
CA VAL A 6 11.33 9.39 23.30
C VAL A 6 11.94 8.28 24.17
N GLY A 7 13.19 7.92 23.89
CA GLY A 7 13.91 6.87 24.59
C GLY A 7 13.76 5.48 23.96
N GLU A 8 12.97 5.34 22.89
CA GLU A 8 12.88 4.10 22.14
C GLU A 8 14.10 3.88 21.24
N GLU A 9 14.56 2.64 21.14
CA GLU A 9 15.70 2.28 20.30
C GLU A 9 15.39 2.44 18.82
N LEU A 10 16.28 3.14 18.11
CA LEU A 10 16.24 3.23 16.65
C LEU A 10 16.75 1.92 16.04
N THR A 11 15.87 1.19 15.35
CA THR A 11 16.21 -0.08 14.72
C THR A 11 16.09 -0.01 13.20
N ALA A 12 16.91 -0.80 12.51
CA ALA A 12 16.88 -0.97 11.07
C ALA A 12 17.07 -2.45 10.72
N ALA A 13 16.57 -2.86 9.56
CA ALA A 13 16.76 -4.22 9.06
C ALA A 13 17.96 -4.27 8.10
N TYR A 14 18.87 -5.22 8.32
CA TYR A 14 20.01 -5.50 7.44
C TYR A 14 19.73 -6.63 6.43
N CYS A 15 18.56 -7.26 6.54
CA CYS A 15 18.08 -8.28 5.60
C CYS A 15 16.67 -7.93 5.13
N SER A 16 16.16 -8.68 4.15
CA SER A 16 14.79 -8.54 3.67
C SER A 16 13.79 -8.96 4.76
N ILE A 17 12.97 -8.01 5.22
CA ILE A 17 12.04 -8.20 6.35
C ILE A 17 10.88 -9.16 6.07
N LEU A 18 10.67 -9.52 4.80
CA LEU A 18 9.62 -10.45 4.39
C LEU A 18 10.15 -11.88 4.15
N ASP A 19 11.46 -12.11 4.26
CA ASP A 19 12.01 -13.45 4.19
C ASP A 19 11.65 -14.26 5.43
N SER A 20 11.72 -15.58 5.32
CA SER A 20 11.53 -16.48 6.47
C SER A 20 12.59 -16.24 7.55
N ALA A 21 12.34 -16.66 8.79
CA ALA A 21 13.34 -16.51 9.85
C ALA A 21 14.66 -17.22 9.52
N ALA A 22 14.59 -18.36 8.85
CA ALA A 22 15.76 -19.12 8.41
C ALA A 22 16.57 -18.37 7.33
N GLU A 23 15.90 -17.78 6.35
CA GLU A 23 16.54 -16.98 5.31
C GLU A 23 17.16 -15.70 5.88
N ARG A 24 16.44 -14.98 6.75
CA ARG A 24 16.98 -13.81 7.45
C ARG A 24 18.22 -14.16 8.28
N ALA A 25 18.19 -15.29 9.00
CA ALA A 25 19.35 -15.75 9.77
C ALA A 25 20.56 -16.07 8.87
N LYS A 26 20.32 -16.66 7.70
CA LYS A 26 21.36 -16.94 6.71
C LYS A 26 21.98 -15.66 6.16
N ASP A 27 21.16 -14.67 5.80
CA ASP A 27 21.63 -13.39 5.26
C ASP A 27 22.44 -12.63 6.31
N LEU A 28 21.91 -12.50 7.53
CA LEU A 28 22.58 -11.84 8.65
C LEU A 28 23.91 -12.51 9.04
N ALA A 29 24.02 -13.83 8.89
CA ALA A 29 25.26 -14.54 9.16
C ALA A 29 26.41 -14.09 8.23
N SER A 30 26.11 -13.62 7.01
CA SER A 30 27.13 -13.08 6.10
C SER A 30 27.75 -11.78 6.62
N ASP A 31 27.02 -11.05 7.45
CA ASP A 31 27.48 -9.84 8.17
C ASP A 31 28.05 -10.16 9.56
N GLY A 32 28.23 -11.45 9.90
CA GLY A 32 28.72 -11.88 11.20
C GLY A 32 27.69 -11.82 12.34
N ILE A 33 26.42 -11.63 12.01
CA ILE A 33 25.31 -11.59 12.99
C ILE A 33 24.72 -12.99 13.12
N PHE A 34 25.11 -13.70 14.19
CA PHE A 34 24.62 -15.04 14.49
C PHE A 34 23.56 -15.00 15.60
N GLY A 35 22.38 -15.58 15.35
CA GLY A 35 21.31 -15.65 16.34
C GLY A 35 20.64 -14.30 16.60
N CYS A 36 19.97 -13.74 15.58
CA CYS A 36 19.23 -12.49 15.70
C CYS A 36 18.21 -12.54 16.86
N GLY A 37 18.42 -11.71 17.88
CA GLY A 37 17.59 -11.63 19.08
C GLY A 37 16.51 -10.55 19.02
N CYS A 38 16.06 -10.14 17.83
CA CYS A 38 15.12 -9.02 17.66
C CYS A 38 13.72 -9.23 18.28
N GLY A 39 13.50 -10.38 18.92
CA GLY A 39 12.28 -10.72 19.63
C GLY A 39 11.71 -12.07 19.18
N PRO A 40 10.44 -12.34 19.52
CA PRO A 40 9.79 -13.63 19.24
C PRO A 40 9.82 -14.03 17.75
N SER A 41 9.89 -13.06 16.84
CA SER A 41 10.01 -13.27 15.39
C SER A 41 11.24 -14.06 14.94
N CYS A 42 12.26 -14.18 15.80
CA CYS A 42 13.49 -14.95 15.55
C CYS A 42 13.80 -15.97 16.65
N SER A 43 13.08 -15.98 17.78
CA SER A 43 13.37 -16.84 18.93
C SER A 43 12.24 -17.79 19.35
N ASP A 44 10.98 -17.50 19.00
CA ASP A 44 9.82 -18.33 19.35
C ASP A 44 9.37 -19.16 18.13
N PRO A 45 9.45 -20.50 18.16
CA PRO A 45 9.07 -21.36 17.04
C PRO A 45 7.62 -21.18 16.55
N ALA A 46 6.67 -20.89 17.45
CA ALA A 46 5.27 -20.71 17.08
C ALA A 46 5.05 -19.37 16.36
N VAL A 47 5.71 -18.32 16.84
CA VAL A 47 5.69 -16.99 16.21
C VAL A 47 6.45 -17.01 14.88
N ILE A 48 7.57 -17.71 14.80
CA ILE A 48 8.33 -17.89 13.56
C ILE A 48 7.45 -18.52 12.49
N LYS A 49 6.82 -19.66 12.78
CA LYS A 49 6.01 -20.37 11.80
C LYS A 49 4.88 -19.50 11.25
N THR A 50 4.09 -18.89 12.15
CA THR A 50 2.95 -18.05 11.76
C THR A 50 3.39 -16.76 11.07
N GLY A 51 4.47 -16.12 11.52
CA GLY A 51 5.02 -14.93 10.89
C GLY A 51 5.58 -15.21 9.49
N ASP A 52 6.28 -16.33 9.29
CA ASP A 52 6.82 -16.71 7.98
C ASP A 52 5.71 -17.02 6.98
N GLU A 53 4.63 -17.69 7.41
CA GLU A 53 3.43 -17.91 6.58
C GLU A 53 2.79 -16.57 6.15
N ARG A 54 2.63 -15.61 7.08
CA ARG A 54 2.08 -14.28 6.77
C ARG A 54 2.98 -13.49 5.81
N ARG A 55 4.28 -13.44 6.07
CA ARG A 55 5.25 -12.72 5.22
C ARG A 55 5.28 -13.30 3.80
N ALA A 56 5.22 -14.62 3.67
CA ALA A 56 5.08 -15.29 2.37
C ALA A 56 3.74 -14.93 1.69
N GLN A 57 2.64 -14.83 2.44
CA GLN A 57 1.35 -14.39 1.92
C GLN A 57 1.40 -12.96 1.36
N PHE A 58 2.08 -12.03 2.05
CA PHE A 58 2.19 -10.65 1.58
C PHE A 58 2.81 -10.54 0.18
N ARG A 59 3.81 -11.37 -0.11
CA ARG A 59 4.46 -11.43 -1.43
C ARG A 59 3.61 -12.12 -2.48
N SER A 60 3.06 -13.28 -2.14
CA SER A 60 2.37 -14.16 -3.09
C SER A 60 0.95 -13.68 -3.43
N GLN A 61 0.31 -12.95 -2.52
CA GLN A 61 -1.06 -12.47 -2.68
C GLN A 61 -1.12 -10.95 -2.56
N PRO A 62 -0.64 -10.19 -3.56
CA PRO A 62 -0.75 -8.75 -3.53
C PRO A 62 -2.23 -8.34 -3.59
N VAL A 63 -2.65 -7.43 -2.71
CA VAL A 63 -3.95 -6.77 -2.88
C VAL A 63 -3.78 -5.79 -4.04
N ILE A 64 -4.53 -6.00 -5.13
CA ILE A 64 -4.57 -5.11 -6.28
C ILE A 64 -6.01 -4.78 -6.61
N VAL A 65 -6.35 -3.50 -6.42
CA VAL A 65 -7.66 -2.95 -6.74
C VAL A 65 -7.55 -2.07 -7.99
N PHE A 66 -8.37 -2.36 -8.99
CA PHE A 66 -8.50 -1.56 -10.19
C PHE A 66 -9.80 -0.76 -10.17
N GLN A 67 -9.73 0.55 -10.33
CA GLN A 67 -10.90 1.40 -10.54
C GLN A 67 -11.31 1.30 -12.00
N SER A 68 -12.59 1.02 -12.26
CA SER A 68 -13.13 0.89 -13.61
C SER A 68 -13.89 2.15 -14.04
N LEU A 69 -13.90 2.40 -15.35
CA LEU A 69 -14.83 3.34 -15.97
C LEU A 69 -16.26 2.78 -16.05
N ALA A 70 -16.41 1.46 -15.97
CA ALA A 70 -17.71 0.82 -15.96
C ALA A 70 -18.49 1.27 -14.71
N PRO A 71 -19.82 1.44 -14.81
CA PRO A 71 -20.67 1.61 -13.63
C PRO A 71 -20.39 0.48 -12.64
N SER A 72 -20.34 0.79 -11.34
CA SER A 72 -20.39 -0.25 -10.31
C SER A 72 -21.61 -1.13 -10.55
N PRO A 73 -21.51 -2.45 -10.35
CA PRO A 73 -22.69 -3.31 -10.31
C PRO A 73 -23.71 -2.75 -9.33
N ASP A 74 -24.99 -2.83 -9.68
CA ASP A 74 -26.07 -2.31 -8.83
C ASP A 74 -25.96 -2.89 -7.41
N GLY A 75 -25.86 -2.01 -6.41
CA GLY A 75 -25.82 -2.37 -4.99
C GLY A 75 -24.43 -2.46 -4.35
N GLU A 76 -23.33 -2.34 -5.10
CA GLU A 76 -21.99 -2.27 -4.50
C GLU A 76 -21.70 -0.85 -4.00
N ALA A 77 -21.29 -0.72 -2.73
CA ALA A 77 -20.91 0.57 -2.17
C ALA A 77 -19.73 1.16 -2.97
N PRO A 78 -19.74 2.46 -3.32
CA PRO A 78 -18.66 3.09 -4.08
C PRO A 78 -17.28 3.00 -3.43
N ASP A 79 -17.17 2.55 -2.18
CA ASP A 79 -15.91 2.41 -1.44
C ASP A 79 -15.62 0.97 -1.00
N ALA A 80 -16.37 -0.03 -1.49
CA ALA A 80 -16.18 -1.44 -1.12
C ALA A 80 -14.72 -1.89 -1.34
N TRP A 81 -14.04 -1.35 -2.35
CA TRP A 81 -12.66 -1.66 -2.69
C TRP A 81 -11.61 -1.06 -1.75
N VAL A 82 -12.00 -0.13 -0.88
CA VAL A 82 -11.11 0.47 0.12
C VAL A 82 -10.75 -0.55 1.20
N GLN A 83 -11.72 -1.34 1.64
CA GLN A 83 -11.59 -2.22 2.81
C GLN A 83 -10.49 -3.28 2.68
N PRO A 84 -10.35 -4.00 1.53
CA PRO A 84 -9.26 -4.96 1.36
C PRO A 84 -7.87 -4.32 1.47
N VAL A 85 -7.72 -3.09 0.97
CA VAL A 85 -6.44 -2.37 1.00
C VAL A 85 -6.11 -1.88 2.41
N HIS A 86 -7.10 -1.35 3.14
CA HIS A 86 -6.91 -0.99 4.56
C HIS A 86 -6.54 -2.19 5.41
N ARG A 87 -7.25 -3.31 5.23
CA ARG A 87 -6.93 -4.56 5.94
C ARG A 87 -5.48 -4.97 5.70
N ARG A 88 -5.02 -4.97 4.44
CA ARG A 88 -3.63 -5.31 4.13
C ARG A 88 -2.64 -4.33 4.75
N LEU A 89 -2.96 -3.03 4.77
CA LEU A 89 -2.10 -2.03 5.39
C LEU A 89 -1.96 -2.29 6.90
N GLN A 90 -3.07 -2.61 7.56
CA GLN A 90 -3.11 -2.96 8.99
C GLN A 90 -2.32 -4.25 9.28
N GLU A 91 -2.52 -5.31 8.50
CA GLU A 91 -1.77 -6.58 8.64
C GLU A 91 -0.25 -6.36 8.56
N LEU A 92 0.22 -5.48 7.66
CA LEU A 92 1.63 -5.13 7.52
C LEU A 92 2.15 -4.29 8.70
N GLU A 93 1.30 -3.45 9.29
CA GLU A 93 1.64 -2.64 10.48
C GLU A 93 1.74 -3.49 11.74
N GLU A 94 0.77 -4.39 11.94
CA GLU A 94 0.75 -5.33 13.07
C GLU A 94 1.94 -6.30 13.02
N GLU A 95 2.32 -6.75 11.82
CA GLU A 95 3.52 -7.58 11.62
C GLU A 95 4.84 -6.76 11.70
N GLY A 96 4.76 -5.42 11.76
CA GLY A 96 5.94 -4.56 11.90
C GLY A 96 6.82 -4.47 10.65
N VAL A 97 6.26 -4.76 9.47
CA VAL A 97 6.99 -4.84 8.20
C VAL A 97 6.73 -3.63 7.29
N GLN A 98 6.48 -2.44 7.85
CA GLN A 98 6.14 -1.23 7.08
C GLN A 98 7.27 -0.70 6.18
N ALA A 99 8.45 -1.33 6.16
CA ALA A 99 9.58 -0.96 5.31
C ALA A 99 9.70 -1.85 4.06
N CYS A 100 8.64 -2.57 3.66
CA CYS A 100 8.60 -3.38 2.45
C CYS A 100 7.86 -2.68 1.30
N GLY A 101 8.09 -3.16 0.06
CA GLY A 101 7.45 -2.61 -1.14
C GLY A 101 5.93 -2.84 -1.16
N GLU A 102 5.44 -3.87 -0.49
CA GLU A 102 4.03 -4.21 -0.35
C GLU A 102 3.27 -3.13 0.43
N PHE A 103 3.90 -2.56 1.46
CA PHE A 103 3.35 -1.44 2.23
C PHE A 103 3.22 -0.18 1.38
N SER A 104 4.31 0.19 0.68
CA SER A 104 4.31 1.31 -0.29
C SER A 104 3.24 1.12 -1.37
N ARG A 105 3.09 -0.10 -1.90
CA ARG A 105 2.09 -0.43 -2.92
C ARG A 105 0.66 -0.28 -2.40
N ALA A 106 0.37 -0.74 -1.18
CA ALA A 106 -0.94 -0.59 -0.55
C ALA A 106 -1.29 0.89 -0.33
N LEU A 107 -0.35 1.69 0.18
CA LEU A 107 -0.55 3.15 0.32
C LEU A 107 -0.84 3.83 -1.03
N PHE A 108 -0.12 3.44 -2.09
CA PHE A 108 -0.34 4.01 -3.41
C PHE A 108 -1.73 3.65 -3.97
N GLN A 109 -2.23 2.46 -3.68
CA GLN A 109 -3.60 2.10 -4.04
C GLN A 109 -4.63 2.96 -3.32
N LEU A 110 -4.45 3.24 -2.02
CA LEU A 110 -5.35 4.14 -1.30
C LEU A 110 -5.31 5.55 -1.90
N VAL A 111 -4.13 6.05 -2.29
CA VAL A 111 -4.01 7.33 -3.02
C VAL A 111 -4.85 7.31 -4.30
N ASN A 112 -4.80 6.24 -5.09
CA ASN A 112 -5.56 6.14 -6.34
C ASN A 112 -7.06 5.97 -6.10
N ILE A 113 -7.46 5.12 -5.14
CA ILE A 113 -8.86 4.91 -4.77
C ILE A 113 -9.47 6.22 -4.29
N TYR A 114 -8.83 6.92 -3.34
CA TYR A 114 -9.38 8.18 -2.84
C TYR A 114 -9.30 9.31 -3.87
N SER A 115 -8.37 9.25 -4.84
CA SER A 115 -8.38 10.17 -5.98
C SER A 115 -9.62 9.95 -6.84
N TYR A 116 -9.97 8.69 -7.11
CA TYR A 116 -11.20 8.32 -7.81
C TYR A 116 -12.47 8.66 -7.03
N LEU A 117 -12.48 8.47 -5.71
CA LEU A 117 -13.58 8.91 -4.83
C LEU A 117 -13.63 10.43 -4.64
N GLN A 118 -12.63 11.16 -5.16
CA GLN A 118 -12.49 12.61 -5.07
C GLN A 118 -12.38 13.11 -3.63
N ASP A 119 -11.94 12.25 -2.70
CA ASP A 119 -11.66 12.57 -1.32
C ASP A 119 -10.23 13.11 -1.21
N VAL A 120 -10.08 14.40 -1.53
CA VAL A 120 -8.78 15.08 -1.61
C VAL A 120 -8.04 15.04 -0.26
N GLU A 121 -8.76 15.11 0.86
CA GLU A 121 -8.16 15.07 2.19
C GLU A 121 -7.50 13.72 2.47
N LYS A 122 -8.21 12.61 2.20
CA LYS A 122 -7.62 11.28 2.35
C LYS A 122 -6.49 11.03 1.37
N VAL A 123 -6.58 11.53 0.13
CA VAL A 123 -5.46 11.46 -0.82
C VAL A 123 -4.21 12.11 -0.23
N MET A 124 -4.32 13.34 0.31
CA MET A 124 -3.19 14.05 0.90
C MET A 124 -2.64 13.33 2.14
N MET A 125 -3.51 12.74 2.97
CA MET A 125 -3.12 11.96 4.14
C MET A 125 -2.24 10.76 3.73
N TYR A 126 -2.70 9.93 2.79
CA TYR A 126 -1.94 8.76 2.34
C TYR A 126 -0.72 9.15 1.50
N ALA A 127 -0.79 10.23 0.71
CA ALA A 127 0.34 10.79 -0.03
C ALA A 127 1.47 11.24 0.91
N LYS A 128 1.15 11.85 2.05
CA LYS A 128 2.13 12.21 3.08
C LYS A 128 2.82 10.97 3.65
N LYS A 129 2.04 9.92 3.95
CA LYS A 129 2.56 8.66 4.52
C LYS A 129 3.52 7.95 3.55
N ILE A 130 3.13 7.77 2.29
CA ILE A 130 3.99 7.11 1.28
C ILE A 130 5.21 7.95 0.92
N LYS A 131 5.11 9.29 0.91
CA LYS A 131 6.27 10.18 0.73
C LYS A 131 7.34 9.92 1.79
N GLY A 132 6.92 9.70 3.04
CA GLY A 132 7.83 9.30 4.11
C GLY A 132 8.63 8.05 3.74
N VAL A 133 7.94 7.01 3.28
CA VAL A 133 8.55 5.73 2.86
C VAL A 133 9.50 5.92 1.68
N TYR A 134 9.06 6.59 0.62
CA TYR A 134 9.86 6.83 -0.59
C TYR A 134 11.15 7.60 -0.29
N ARG A 135 11.10 8.59 0.59
CA ARG A 135 12.28 9.37 0.98
C ARG A 135 13.39 8.48 1.55
N VAL A 136 13.05 7.47 2.35
CA VAL A 136 14.04 6.53 2.91
C VAL A 136 14.54 5.54 1.86
N GLU A 137 13.71 5.19 0.89
CA GLU A 137 14.15 4.41 -0.27
C GLU A 137 14.99 5.24 -1.28
N GLY A 138 15.23 6.52 -1.02
CA GLY A 138 15.93 7.43 -1.96
C GLY A 138 15.14 7.73 -3.23
N LYS A 139 13.80 7.58 -3.18
CA LYS A 139 12.88 7.80 -4.30
C LYS A 139 12.05 9.05 -4.10
N ASP A 140 11.65 9.67 -5.21
CA ASP A 140 10.69 10.77 -5.20
C ASP A 140 9.26 10.27 -5.41
N PHE A 141 8.35 10.76 -4.57
CA PHE A 141 6.91 10.52 -4.76
C PHE A 141 6.32 11.54 -5.75
N PRO A 142 5.36 11.16 -6.63
CA PRO A 142 4.86 12.05 -7.68
C PRO A 142 4.29 13.36 -7.14
N ALA A 143 4.80 14.48 -7.67
CA ALA A 143 4.52 15.82 -7.14
C ALA A 143 3.05 16.25 -7.25
N GLN A 144 2.28 15.64 -8.16
CA GLN A 144 0.85 15.90 -8.33
C GLN A 144 0.04 15.65 -7.05
N PHE A 145 0.47 14.73 -6.19
CA PHE A 145 -0.25 14.39 -4.97
C PHE A 145 0.06 15.32 -3.77
N TYR A 146 0.88 16.37 -3.99
CA TYR A 146 1.20 17.36 -2.95
C TYR A 146 0.25 18.55 -2.91
N SER A 147 -0.71 18.64 -3.82
CA SER A 147 -1.68 19.75 -3.84
C SER A 147 -3.05 19.29 -4.33
N ALA A 148 -4.10 19.93 -3.82
CA ALA A 148 -5.46 19.70 -4.32
C ALA A 148 -5.58 19.90 -5.84
N LYS A 149 -4.89 20.91 -6.40
CA LYS A 149 -4.87 21.17 -7.84
C LYS A 149 -4.23 20.03 -8.62
N GLY A 150 -3.13 19.46 -8.11
CA GLY A 150 -2.47 18.32 -8.74
C GLY A 150 -3.29 17.03 -8.62
N ILE A 151 -3.89 16.77 -7.46
CA ILE A 151 -4.77 15.61 -7.22
C ILE A 151 -5.96 15.63 -8.19
N LYS A 152 -6.59 16.79 -8.36
CA LYS A 152 -7.69 16.96 -9.32
C LYS A 152 -7.28 16.66 -10.77
N ARG A 153 -6.00 16.77 -11.12
CA ARG A 153 -5.46 16.42 -12.45
C ARG A 153 -4.99 14.97 -12.57
N SER A 154 -5.06 14.19 -11.48
CA SER A 154 -4.66 12.79 -11.51
C SER A 154 -5.58 11.97 -12.43
N PRO A 155 -5.05 10.91 -13.09
CA PRO A 155 -5.85 10.08 -13.98
C PRO A 155 -7.13 9.53 -13.32
N TYR A 156 -7.04 9.09 -12.06
CA TYR A 156 -8.17 8.51 -11.32
C TYR A 156 -9.24 9.53 -10.95
N TYR A 157 -8.85 10.75 -10.58
CA TYR A 157 -9.80 11.83 -10.34
C TYR A 157 -10.55 12.19 -11.64
N GLN A 158 -9.81 12.33 -12.73
CA GLN A 158 -10.36 12.64 -14.05
C GLN A 158 -11.25 11.51 -14.58
N MET A 159 -10.89 10.25 -14.32
CA MET A 159 -11.70 9.08 -14.64
C MET A 159 -13.10 9.16 -14.00
N ARG A 160 -13.18 9.57 -12.73
CA ARG A 160 -14.47 9.76 -12.05
C ARG A 160 -15.28 10.91 -12.65
N GLU A 161 -14.64 12.03 -13.00
CA GLU A 161 -15.31 13.15 -13.68
C GLU A 161 -15.89 12.70 -15.03
N MET A 162 -15.11 11.97 -15.82
CA MET A 162 -15.57 11.40 -17.10
C MET A 162 -16.77 10.48 -16.89
N GLN A 163 -16.73 9.58 -15.91
CA GLN A 163 -17.86 8.69 -15.63
C GLN A 163 -19.13 9.45 -15.23
N LYS A 164 -19.02 10.53 -14.43
CA LYS A 164 -20.16 11.39 -14.09
C LYS A 164 -20.72 12.10 -15.32
N SER A 165 -19.85 12.57 -16.23
CA SER A 165 -20.28 13.22 -17.48
C SER A 165 -21.00 12.25 -18.44
N VAL A 166 -20.51 11.01 -18.54
CA VAL A 166 -21.10 9.97 -19.41
C VAL A 166 -22.41 9.42 -18.85
N GLY A 167 -22.52 9.29 -17.52
CA GLY A 167 -23.76 8.90 -16.83
C GLY A 167 -24.83 10.01 -16.78
N GLY A 168 -24.51 11.23 -17.20
CA GLY A 168 -25.42 12.38 -17.19
C GLY A 168 -26.12 12.67 -18.51
N SER A 169 -25.53 12.31 -19.66
CA SER A 169 -26.16 12.40 -20.98
C SER A 169 -25.14 11.95 -22.04
N MET A 170 -25.44 10.90 -22.80
CA MET A 170 -24.98 10.77 -24.18
C MET A 170 -26.18 10.37 -25.04
N PRO A 171 -26.49 11.12 -26.12
CA PRO A 171 -27.38 10.64 -27.16
C PRO A 171 -26.74 9.42 -27.83
N ALA A 172 -27.57 8.43 -28.13
CA ALA A 172 -27.16 7.19 -28.78
C ALA A 172 -26.64 7.45 -30.21
N ILE A 173 -25.40 7.89 -30.38
CA ILE A 173 -24.74 7.87 -31.69
C ILE A 173 -23.27 7.49 -31.51
N LEU A 174 -22.86 6.48 -32.27
CA LEU A 174 -21.52 5.87 -32.43
C LEU A 174 -21.14 4.73 -31.47
N MET A 175 -21.86 3.61 -31.62
CA MET A 175 -21.24 2.28 -31.62
C MET A 175 -21.48 1.65 -33.00
N THR A 176 -20.71 2.12 -33.99
CA THR A 176 -20.47 1.38 -35.24
C THR A 176 -18.99 1.49 -35.56
N PHE A 177 -18.24 0.47 -35.18
CA PHE A 177 -17.06 0.05 -35.92
C PHE A 177 -17.09 -1.48 -35.95
N GLY A 178 -17.13 -2.01 -37.18
CA GLY A 178 -17.19 -3.43 -37.49
C GLY A 178 -15.83 -4.10 -37.58
#